data_AF-A0A7W8BUG1-F1
#
_entry.id   AF-A0A7W8BUG1-F1
#
_cell.length_a   1.000
_cell.length_b   1.000
_cell.length_c   1.000
_cell.angle_alpha   90.00
_cell.angle_beta   90.00
_cell.angle_gamma   90.00
#
_symmetry.space_group_name_H-M   'P 1'
#
loop_
_entity.id
_entity.type
_entity.pdbx_description
1 polymer ?
#
loop_
_entity_poly.entity_id
_entity_poly.type
_entity_poly.pdbx_seq_one_letter_code
_entity_poly.pdbx_strand_id
1 'polypeptide(L)'
;MRGSDWRLATVTAVNTDGTVDADGIEDIRCAETYGLPAVGDVVILDQNSMGNWLCRGRTTTASGWTNLTLAAGMTNPGHGWTASYLREGRRIWLRGRIGPTSGTIADGTTLLTLPEAIRPSAAAAWAVARDSTTVPATIRVEITSGTGAVRTYQSSNLPSWVALDGITYTI
;
A
#
# COMPACT_ATOMS: atom_id res chain seq x y z
N MET A 1 27.77 9.22 -33.76
CA MET A 1 26.52 8.85 -33.07
C MET A 1 26.28 9.86 -31.97
N ARG A 2 25.08 10.44 -31.86
CA ARG A 2 24.64 10.99 -30.57
C ARG A 2 24.14 9.79 -29.77
N GLY A 3 24.62 9.63 -28.53
CA GLY A 3 24.26 8.51 -27.67
C GLY A 3 22.77 8.54 -27.34
N SER A 4 22.23 7.45 -26.79
CA SER A 4 20.91 7.49 -26.17
C SER A 4 20.90 8.54 -25.06
N ASP A 5 20.06 9.55 -25.20
CA ASP A 5 19.83 10.57 -24.18
C ASP A 5 18.77 10.01 -23.22
N TRP A 6 19.19 9.68 -22.01
CA TRP A 6 18.29 9.31 -20.93
C TRP A 6 18.18 10.45 -19.92
N ARG A 7 17.00 10.62 -19.32
CA ARG A 7 16.79 11.61 -18.26
C ARG A 7 15.82 11.11 -17.20
N LEU A 8 15.92 11.69 -16.01
CA LEU A 8 14.84 11.62 -15.04
C LEU A 8 13.75 12.62 -15.45
N ALA A 9 12.49 12.25 -15.22
CA ALA A 9 11.35 13.15 -15.41
C ALA A 9 10.27 12.83 -14.38
N THR A 10 9.40 13.81 -14.10
CA THR A 10 8.25 13.60 -13.22
C THR A 10 6.99 13.46 -14.06
N VAL A 11 6.22 12.38 -13.83
CA VAL A 11 4.94 12.16 -14.50
C VAL A 11 3.95 13.26 -14.10
N THR A 12 3.41 13.96 -15.09
CA THR A 12 2.43 15.04 -14.94
C THR A 12 1.02 14.61 -15.33
N ALA A 13 0.87 13.60 -16.18
CA ALA A 13 -0.42 12.99 -16.53
C ALA A 13 -0.29 11.48 -16.78
N VAL A 14 -1.38 10.76 -16.54
CA VAL A 14 -1.53 9.34 -16.90
C VAL A 14 -2.71 9.23 -17.86
N ASN A 15 -2.42 8.79 -19.07
CA ASN A 15 -3.40 8.73 -20.15
C ASN A 15 -4.15 7.38 -20.12
N THR A 16 -5.37 7.35 -20.66
CA THR A 16 -6.22 6.15 -20.63
C THR A 16 -5.73 5.03 -21.57
N ASP A 17 -4.74 5.31 -22.42
CA ASP A 17 -4.18 4.39 -23.41
C ASP A 17 -2.86 3.71 -22.95
N GLY A 18 -2.48 3.91 -21.69
CA GLY A 18 -1.26 3.35 -21.10
C GLY A 18 0.01 4.18 -21.37
N THR A 19 -0.12 5.40 -21.88
CA THR A 19 0.97 6.38 -21.93
C THR A 19 0.97 7.32 -20.72
N VAL A 20 2.07 8.06 -20.55
CA VAL A 20 2.21 9.11 -19.55
C VAL A 20 2.78 10.38 -20.18
N ASP A 21 2.44 11.52 -19.60
CA ASP A 21 3.11 12.79 -19.89
C ASP A 21 4.11 13.08 -18.77
N ALA A 22 5.30 13.58 -19.11
CA ALA A 22 6.32 13.89 -18.11
C ALA A 22 7.29 15.00 -18.59
N ASP A 23 7.55 15.98 -17.72
CA ASP A 23 8.44 17.12 -17.98
C ASP A 23 8.27 17.75 -19.38
N GLY A 24 7.01 17.97 -19.78
CA GLY A 24 6.62 18.58 -21.05
C GLY A 24 6.71 17.68 -22.29
N ILE A 25 6.92 16.38 -22.12
CA ILE A 25 6.80 15.38 -23.19
C ILE A 25 5.47 14.66 -23.02
N GLU A 26 4.70 14.58 -24.10
CA GLU A 26 3.38 13.96 -24.15
C GLU A 26 3.44 12.53 -24.70
N ASP A 27 2.45 11.71 -24.32
CA ASP A 27 2.18 10.37 -24.89
C ASP A 27 3.37 9.39 -24.84
N ILE A 28 4.15 9.41 -23.75
CA ILE A 28 5.29 8.51 -23.58
C ILE A 28 4.80 7.08 -23.31
N ARG A 29 5.17 6.14 -24.18
CA ARG A 29 4.91 4.71 -23.96
C ARG A 29 5.69 4.21 -22.73
N CYS A 30 5.01 3.46 -21.88
CA CYS A 30 5.61 2.85 -20.70
C CYS A 30 6.03 1.40 -20.96
N ALA A 31 7.15 0.99 -20.36
CA ALA A 31 7.51 -0.42 -20.26
C ALA A 31 6.43 -1.18 -19.46
N GLU A 32 6.17 -2.44 -19.82
CA GLU A 32 5.18 -3.29 -19.14
C GLU A 32 5.44 -3.43 -17.63
N THR A 33 6.71 -3.38 -17.22
CA THR A 33 7.13 -3.40 -15.81
C THR A 33 6.67 -2.18 -15.01
N TYR A 34 6.22 -1.12 -15.69
CA TYR A 34 5.63 0.08 -15.08
C TYR A 34 4.10 0.07 -15.14
N GLY A 35 3.48 -1.03 -14.70
CA GLY A 35 2.04 -1.27 -14.88
C GLY A 35 1.07 -0.45 -14.02
N LEU A 36 1.54 0.43 -13.13
CA LEU A 36 0.69 1.32 -12.33
C LEU A 36 1.27 2.75 -12.30
N PRO A 37 1.29 3.45 -13.45
CA PRO A 37 1.77 4.81 -13.52
C PRO A 37 0.88 5.76 -12.72
N ALA A 38 1.48 6.84 -12.20
CA ALA A 38 0.77 7.87 -11.48
C ALA A 38 1.47 9.22 -11.59
N VAL A 39 0.68 10.30 -11.53
CA VAL A 39 1.20 11.66 -11.41
C VAL A 39 2.08 11.79 -10.16
N GLY A 40 3.24 12.43 -10.32
CA GLY A 40 4.26 12.59 -9.29
C GLY A 40 5.34 11.50 -9.26
N ASP A 41 5.22 10.46 -10.10
CA ASP A 41 6.26 9.46 -10.21
C ASP A 41 7.52 10.02 -10.86
N VAL A 42 8.68 9.81 -10.22
CA VAL A 42 9.98 10.06 -10.84
C VAL A 42 10.37 8.83 -11.65
N VAL A 43 10.51 9.00 -12.96
CA VAL A 43 10.75 7.93 -13.93
C VAL A 43 12.02 8.16 -14.73
N ILE A 44 12.56 7.09 -15.31
CA ILE A 44 13.63 7.19 -16.32
C ILE A 44 12.97 7.20 -17.70
N LEU A 45 13.28 8.23 -18.49
CA LEU A 45 12.91 8.34 -19.90
C LEU A 45 14.14 8.11 -20.76
N ASP A 46 14.03 7.26 -21.79
CA ASP A 46 15.02 7.16 -22.87
C ASP A 46 14.47 7.78 -24.14
N GLN A 47 15.33 8.48 -24.87
CA GLN A 47 15.05 8.92 -26.23
C GLN A 47 15.87 8.10 -27.24
N ASN A 48 15.22 7.67 -28.33
CA ASN A 48 15.93 7.11 -29.48
C ASN A 48 16.36 8.22 -30.47
N SER A 49 17.16 7.87 -31.49
CA SER A 49 17.66 8.83 -32.49
C SER A 49 16.58 9.42 -33.41
N MET A 50 15.37 8.85 -33.41
CA MET A 50 14.20 9.37 -34.14
C MET A 50 13.35 10.31 -33.28
N GLY A 51 13.73 10.55 -32.03
CA GLY A 51 13.03 11.43 -31.10
C GLY A 51 11.91 10.76 -30.30
N ASN A 52 11.68 9.45 -30.47
CA ASN A 52 10.66 8.72 -29.72
C ASN A 52 11.12 8.50 -28.28
N TRP A 53 10.17 8.60 -27.36
CA TRP A 53 10.41 8.42 -25.93
C TRP A 53 9.84 7.10 -25.40
N LEU A 54 10.58 6.48 -24.49
CA LEU A 54 10.14 5.31 -23.73
C LEU A 54 10.34 5.57 -22.24
N CYS A 55 9.31 5.34 -21.44
CA CYS A 55 9.39 5.37 -19.99
C CYS A 55 9.75 3.97 -19.46
N ARG A 56 10.94 3.82 -18.86
CA ARG A 56 11.37 2.55 -18.25
C ARG A 56 10.61 2.21 -16.98
N GLY A 57 10.09 3.22 -16.29
CA GLY A 57 9.39 3.08 -15.03
C GLY A 57 10.00 3.89 -13.90
N ARG A 58 9.39 3.73 -12.71
CA ARG A 58 9.71 4.52 -11.53
C ARG A 58 11.09 4.18 -10.96
N THR A 59 11.85 5.19 -10.55
CA THR A 59 13.03 5.00 -9.70
C THR A 59 12.60 4.59 -8.30
N THR A 60 13.22 3.55 -7.74
CA THR A 60 12.81 3.02 -6.43
C THR A 60 12.98 4.03 -5.30
N THR A 61 12.02 4.06 -4.37
CA THR A 61 12.21 4.61 -3.02
C THR A 61 12.41 3.40 -2.11
N ALA A 62 13.51 3.36 -1.34
CA ALA A 62 13.95 2.26 -0.48
C ALA A 62 12.89 1.19 -0.15
N SER A 63 13.14 -0.07 -0.53
CA SER A 63 12.27 -1.19 -0.18
C SER A 63 12.60 -1.70 1.23
N GLY A 64 11.57 -1.88 2.04
CA GLY A 64 11.71 -2.38 3.40
C GLY A 64 10.38 -2.37 4.14
N TRP A 65 10.26 -3.23 5.13
CA TRP A 65 9.14 -3.19 6.06
C TRP A 65 9.27 -1.98 6.98
N THR A 66 8.28 -1.11 6.97
CA THR A 66 8.20 0.07 7.84
C THR A 66 7.18 -0.19 8.94
N ASN A 67 7.56 0.03 10.20
CA ASN A 67 6.67 -0.18 11.34
C ASN A 67 5.49 0.81 11.31
N LEU A 68 4.31 0.32 11.65
CA LEU A 68 3.10 1.12 11.80
C LEU A 68 2.95 1.58 13.26
N THR A 69 2.53 2.83 13.45
CA THR A 69 2.16 3.35 14.76
C THR A 69 0.78 2.83 15.16
N LEU A 70 0.71 2.09 16.26
CA LEU A 70 -0.55 1.56 16.79
C LEU A 70 -1.36 2.63 17.52
N ALA A 71 -2.68 2.46 17.59
CA ALA A 71 -3.55 3.30 18.41
C ALA A 71 -3.23 3.15 19.91
N ALA A 72 -3.62 4.13 20.71
CA ALA A 72 -3.41 4.09 22.16
C ALA A 72 -4.05 2.83 22.78
N GLY A 73 -3.30 2.14 23.64
CA GLY A 73 -3.73 0.89 24.29
C GLY A 73 -3.58 -0.38 23.44
N MET A 74 -3.18 -0.24 22.17
CA MET A 74 -2.83 -1.37 21.30
C MET A 74 -1.35 -1.69 21.38
N THR A 75 -1.03 -2.97 21.22
CA THR A 75 0.33 -3.50 21.21
C THR A 75 0.49 -4.57 20.12
N ASN A 76 1.73 -5.00 19.90
CA ASN A 76 2.03 -6.21 19.14
C ASN A 76 2.03 -7.37 20.14
N PRO A 77 0.92 -8.12 20.32
CA PRO A 77 0.89 -9.25 21.21
C PRO A 77 1.94 -10.25 20.73
N GLY A 78 2.81 -10.69 21.64
CA GLY A 78 3.97 -11.52 21.32
C GLY A 78 3.63 -12.73 20.43
N HIS A 79 4.63 -13.20 19.68
CA HIS A 79 4.55 -14.11 18.52
C HIS A 79 4.04 -13.42 17.22
N GLY A 80 4.78 -13.63 16.12
CA GLY A 80 4.52 -13.02 14.81
C GLY A 80 5.43 -11.83 14.51
N TRP A 81 5.10 -11.09 13.45
CA TRP A 81 5.78 -9.84 13.09
C TRP A 81 5.17 -8.63 13.81
N THR A 82 6.01 -7.61 14.06
CA THR A 82 5.51 -6.26 14.37
C THR A 82 4.60 -5.78 13.24
N ALA A 83 3.53 -5.07 13.59
CA ALA A 83 2.67 -4.40 12.63
C ALA A 83 3.49 -3.48 11.72
N SER A 84 3.54 -3.81 10.43
CA SER A 84 4.36 -3.10 9.46
C SER A 84 3.68 -3.09 8.11
N TYR A 85 4.12 -2.18 7.24
CA TYR A 85 3.79 -2.21 5.82
C TYR A 85 5.05 -2.32 4.96
N LEU A 86 4.91 -2.95 3.80
CA LEU A 86 5.88 -2.92 2.71
C LEU A 86 5.23 -2.26 1.50
N ARG A 87 5.95 -1.32 0.89
CA ARG A 87 5.53 -0.66 -0.35
C ARG A 87 6.39 -1.17 -1.50
N GLU A 88 5.74 -1.79 -2.48
CA GLU A 88 6.35 -2.22 -3.74
C GLU A 88 5.68 -1.45 -4.88
N GLY A 89 6.29 -0.32 -5.25
CA GLY A 89 5.65 0.65 -6.14
C GLY A 89 4.36 1.21 -5.54
N ARG A 90 3.21 0.81 -6.08
CA ARG A 90 1.87 1.17 -5.58
C ARG A 90 1.16 0.03 -4.86
N ARG A 91 1.74 -1.17 -4.84
CA ARG A 91 1.25 -2.29 -4.04
C ARG A 91 1.68 -2.08 -2.59
N ILE A 92 0.72 -2.18 -1.68
CA ILE A 92 0.95 -2.18 -0.25
C ILE A 92 0.68 -3.59 0.27
N TRP A 93 1.60 -4.06 1.11
CA TRP A 93 1.44 -5.27 1.90
C TRP A 93 1.43 -4.88 3.36
N LEU A 94 0.48 -5.41 4.12
CA LEU A 94 0.52 -5.30 5.58
C LEU A 94 0.90 -6.66 6.18
N ARG A 95 1.45 -6.60 7.38
CA ARG A 95 1.73 -7.78 8.19
C ARG A 95 1.62 -7.46 9.67
N GLY A 96 1.70 -8.51 10.46
CA GLY A 96 1.88 -8.43 11.89
C GLY A 96 0.58 -8.51 12.65
N ARG A 97 0.72 -8.66 13.96
CA ARG A 97 -0.38 -8.96 14.86
C ARG A 97 -0.64 -7.79 15.79
N ILE A 98 -1.92 -7.49 16.03
CA ILE A 98 -2.34 -6.37 16.88
C ILE A 98 -3.37 -6.86 17.87
N GLY A 99 -3.25 -6.42 19.11
CA GLY A 99 -4.20 -6.65 20.20
C GLY A 99 -4.05 -5.59 21.28
N PRO A 100 -5.02 -5.44 22.20
CA PRO A 100 -4.88 -4.52 23.32
C PRO A 100 -3.85 -5.06 24.31
N THR A 101 -3.37 -4.20 25.21
CA THR A 101 -2.51 -4.64 26.33
C THR A 101 -3.20 -5.68 27.21
N SER A 102 -4.53 -5.61 27.34
CA SER A 102 -5.35 -6.61 28.02
C SER A 102 -6.80 -6.58 27.49
N GLY A 103 -7.52 -7.68 27.65
CA GLY A 103 -8.93 -7.80 27.26
C GLY A 103 -9.13 -8.10 25.77
N THR A 104 -10.27 -7.67 25.23
CA THR A 104 -10.68 -7.93 23.85
C THR A 104 -10.82 -6.64 23.04
N ILE A 105 -10.73 -6.76 21.72
CA ILE A 105 -10.92 -5.68 20.76
C ILE A 105 -12.43 -5.50 20.56
N ALA A 106 -12.98 -4.37 21.02
CA ALA A 106 -14.39 -4.05 20.83
C ALA A 106 -14.74 -3.77 19.37
N ASP A 107 -16.02 -3.92 19.01
CA ASP A 107 -16.52 -3.58 17.68
C ASP A 107 -16.17 -2.13 17.29
N GLY A 108 -15.72 -1.93 16.05
CA GLY A 108 -15.35 -0.61 15.52
C GLY A 108 -14.07 -0.01 16.11
N THR A 109 -13.35 -0.73 16.98
CA THR A 109 -12.08 -0.24 17.56
C THR A 109 -11.07 0.06 16.47
N THR A 110 -10.44 1.22 16.54
CA THR A 110 -9.33 1.59 15.65
C THR A 110 -8.03 1.00 16.19
N LEU A 111 -7.42 0.10 15.41
CA LEU A 111 -6.19 -0.60 15.75
C LEU A 111 -4.96 0.27 15.50
N LEU A 112 -4.97 0.98 14.37
CA LEU A 112 -3.95 1.91 13.92
C LEU A 112 -4.53 2.86 12.87
N THR A 113 -3.76 3.89 12.53
CA THR A 113 -4.05 4.76 11.38
C THR A 113 -2.90 4.68 10.39
N LEU A 114 -3.21 4.39 9.13
CA LEU A 114 -2.20 4.32 8.08
C LEU A 114 -1.64 5.72 7.75
N PRO A 115 -0.31 5.82 7.53
CA PRO A 115 0.29 7.01 6.94
C PRO A 115 -0.43 7.41 5.65
N GLU A 116 -0.59 8.72 5.43
CA GLU A 116 -1.31 9.25 4.26
C GLU A 116 -0.80 8.69 2.93
N ALA A 117 0.52 8.55 2.81
CA ALA A 117 1.18 8.05 1.60
C ALA A 117 0.84 6.59 1.23
N ILE A 118 0.15 5.84 2.10
CA ILE A 118 -0.25 4.46 1.85
C ILE A 118 -1.75 4.21 2.06
N ARG A 119 -2.60 5.23 2.13
CA ARG A 119 -4.05 5.02 2.30
C ARG A 119 -4.69 4.53 0.99
N PRO A 120 -5.61 3.55 1.03
CA PRO A 120 -6.34 3.16 -0.17
C PRO A 120 -7.30 4.28 -0.60
N SER A 121 -7.54 4.39 -1.91
CA SER A 121 -8.43 5.39 -2.50
C SER A 121 -9.91 5.12 -2.21
N ALA A 122 -10.27 3.87 -1.96
CA ALA A 122 -11.60 3.43 -1.54
C ALA A 122 -11.52 2.62 -0.24
N ALA A 123 -12.61 2.62 0.52
CA ALA A 123 -12.71 1.75 1.68
C ALA A 123 -12.68 0.29 1.23
N ALA A 124 -11.91 -0.53 1.92
CA ALA A 124 -11.73 -1.93 1.58
C ALA A 124 -11.68 -2.78 2.85
N ALA A 125 -12.16 -4.01 2.74
CA ALA A 125 -12.28 -4.93 3.87
C ALA A 125 -11.76 -6.32 3.51
N TRP A 126 -11.18 -6.98 4.50
CA TRP A 126 -10.59 -8.31 4.39
C TRP A 126 -11.07 -9.20 5.52
N ALA A 127 -11.24 -10.49 5.22
CA ALA A 127 -11.30 -11.51 6.26
C ALA A 127 -9.87 -11.80 6.73
N VAL A 128 -9.60 -11.59 8.01
CA VAL A 128 -8.27 -11.80 8.60
C VAL A 128 -8.32 -12.82 9.72
N ALA A 129 -7.18 -13.47 9.99
CA ALA A 129 -7.04 -14.38 11.12
C ALA A 129 -7.13 -13.63 12.46
N ARG A 130 -7.65 -14.33 13.48
CA ARG A 130 -7.81 -13.86 14.86
C ARG A 130 -7.58 -14.99 15.86
N ASP A 131 -7.49 -14.69 17.16
CA ASP A 131 -7.69 -15.73 18.17
C ASP A 131 -9.14 -16.16 18.18
N SER A 132 -9.36 -17.37 17.70
CA SER A 132 -10.54 -18.14 18.02
C SER A 132 -10.16 -19.61 17.94
N THR A 133 -10.64 -20.40 18.89
CA THR A 133 -10.60 -21.86 18.81
C THR A 133 -11.80 -22.41 18.05
N THR A 134 -12.81 -21.56 17.76
CA THR A 134 -13.96 -21.88 16.92
C THR A 134 -13.70 -21.48 15.46
N VAL A 135 -13.97 -22.40 14.53
CA VAL A 135 -13.76 -22.22 13.08
C VAL A 135 -15.03 -21.68 12.41
N PRO A 136 -14.93 -20.72 11.47
CA PRO A 136 -13.70 -20.07 11.01
C PRO A 136 -13.17 -19.04 12.02
N ALA A 137 -11.87 -19.10 12.30
CA ALA A 137 -11.18 -18.16 13.18
C ALA A 137 -10.81 -16.86 12.42
N THR A 138 -11.82 -16.21 11.85
CA THR A 138 -11.66 -15.00 11.04
C THR A 138 -12.55 -13.86 11.50
N ILE A 139 -12.14 -12.63 11.18
CA ILE A 139 -12.89 -11.40 11.44
C ILE A 139 -12.72 -10.44 10.26
N ARG A 140 -13.70 -9.56 10.06
CA ARG A 140 -13.58 -8.45 9.11
C ARG A 140 -12.67 -7.37 9.69
N VAL A 141 -11.59 -7.06 8.99
CA VAL A 141 -10.84 -5.82 9.16
C VAL A 141 -11.09 -4.92 7.96
N GLU A 142 -11.41 -3.66 8.21
CA GLU A 142 -11.63 -2.64 7.19
C GLU A 142 -10.63 -1.49 7.35
N ILE A 143 -10.20 -0.96 6.21
CA ILE A 143 -9.46 0.30 6.13
C ILE A 143 -10.43 1.36 5.59
N THR A 144 -10.77 2.35 6.41
CA THR A 144 -11.61 3.47 5.99
C THR A 144 -10.83 4.42 5.09
N SER A 145 -11.34 4.72 3.88
CA SER A 145 -10.71 5.69 2.98
C SER A 145 -10.65 7.10 3.59
N GLY A 146 -9.71 7.92 3.13
CA GLY A 146 -9.46 9.28 3.63
C GLY A 146 -8.72 9.31 4.96
N THR A 147 -9.27 8.67 6.01
CA THR A 147 -8.64 8.62 7.34
C THR A 147 -7.52 7.58 7.43
N GLY A 148 -7.62 6.46 6.71
CA GLY A 148 -6.70 5.34 6.84
C GLY A 148 -6.86 4.55 8.14
N ALA A 149 -7.98 4.74 8.86
CA ALA A 149 -8.26 4.02 10.10
C ALA A 149 -8.46 2.53 9.80
N VAL A 150 -7.71 1.68 10.49
CA VAL A 150 -7.84 0.22 10.40
C VAL A 150 -8.68 -0.27 11.57
N ARG A 151 -9.81 -0.90 11.29
CA ARG A 151 -10.82 -1.25 12.30
C ARG A 151 -11.30 -2.68 12.15
N THR A 152 -11.66 -3.29 13.28
CA THR A 152 -12.35 -4.58 13.31
C THR A 152 -13.86 -4.39 13.36
N TYR A 153 -14.61 -5.27 12.71
CA TYR A 153 -16.07 -5.29 12.76
C TYR A 153 -16.56 -6.66 13.26
N GLN A 154 -16.97 -6.72 14.52
CA GLN A 154 -17.48 -7.90 15.20
C GLN A 154 -18.20 -7.49 16.49
N SER A 155 -19.47 -7.86 16.62
CA SER A 155 -20.31 -7.51 17.79
C SER A 155 -20.38 -8.59 18.88
N SER A 156 -19.89 -9.81 18.62
CA SER A 156 -19.91 -10.93 19.56
C SER A 156 -18.65 -11.79 19.42
N ASN A 157 -18.27 -12.53 20.47
CA ASN A 157 -17.00 -13.28 20.51
C ASN A 157 -15.83 -12.39 20.10
N LEU A 158 -15.54 -11.33 20.86
CA LEU A 158 -14.54 -10.33 20.50
C LEU A 158 -13.12 -10.93 20.57
N PRO A 159 -12.23 -10.69 19.59
CA PRO A 159 -10.86 -11.22 19.60
C PRO A 159 -9.99 -10.49 20.63
N SER A 160 -8.97 -11.15 21.18
CA SER A 160 -7.86 -10.47 21.86
C SER A 160 -6.72 -10.11 20.90
N TRP A 161 -6.73 -10.63 19.67
CA TRP A 161 -5.84 -10.18 18.60
C TRP A 161 -6.36 -10.45 17.20
N VAL A 162 -5.86 -9.68 16.24
CA VAL A 162 -6.04 -9.92 14.80
C VAL A 162 -4.70 -9.84 14.07
N ALA A 163 -4.57 -10.56 12.97
CA ALA A 163 -3.42 -10.49 12.07
C ALA A 163 -3.71 -9.59 10.87
N LEU A 164 -2.74 -8.79 10.45
CA LEU A 164 -2.79 -8.04 9.18
C LEU A 164 -2.13 -8.82 8.04
N ASP A 165 -1.57 -9.99 8.33
CA ASP A 165 -0.87 -10.82 7.35
C ASP A 165 -1.80 -11.18 6.18
N GLY A 166 -1.34 -10.87 4.96
CA GLY A 166 -2.09 -11.12 3.73
C GLY A 166 -3.03 -9.99 3.31
N ILE A 167 -3.17 -8.91 4.10
CA ILE A 167 -3.82 -7.69 3.59
C ILE A 167 -2.90 -7.07 2.54
N THR A 168 -3.43 -6.94 1.33
CA THR A 168 -2.78 -6.23 0.23
C THR A 168 -3.78 -5.40 -0.55
N TYR A 169 -3.33 -4.24 -1.03
CA TYR A 169 -4.10 -3.34 -1.87
C TYR A 169 -3.18 -2.47 -2.72
N THR A 170 -3.77 -1.75 -3.67
CA THR A 170 -3.11 -0.68 -4.42
C THR A 170 -3.56 0.67 -3.91
N ILE A 171 -2.62 1.61 -3.84
CA ILE A 171 -2.90 3.03 -3.66
C ILE A 171 -2.98 3.73 -5.00
#